data_AF-A0A0N0DBE3-F1
#
_entry.id   AF-A0A0N0DBE3-F1
#
_cell.length_a   1.000
_cell.length_b   1.000
_cell.length_c   1.000
_cell.angle_alpha   90.00
_cell.angle_beta   90.00
_cell.angle_gamma   90.00
#
_symmetry.space_group_name_H-M   'P 1'
#
loop_
_entity.id
_entity.type
_entity.pdbx_description
1 polymer ?
#
loop_
_entity_poly.entity_id
_entity_poly.type
_entity_poly.pdbx_seq_one_letter_code
_entity_poly.pdbx_strand_id
1 'polypeptide(L)'
;MQLFNLTYHGQTIERLTNVWLSAHDAPGQEEFVQNIEKYAEDRRNVKIVKEREGPALIYIAAGTWFSQPHVISSRMENTTEAWKNITDPWDKRYELYRNHVVSLNKFIGENTPDHDPFTAPMDPYDGIGDLILYAPPAGPRYLGDDPAQKADRDRRADEIVEMQQWLHDNEDNLSIPLVWSIPGVVVGQDRIWRDPLRSGFHVKFHVAELRANILLNIRCNAKLDRIKSYPY
;
A
#
# COMPACT_ATOMS: atom_id res chain seq x y z
N MET A 1 4.96 -16.24 9.91
CA MET A 1 5.48 -15.59 8.69
C MET A 1 6.83 -14.99 9.08
N GLN A 2 7.92 -15.28 8.36
CA GLN A 2 9.24 -14.73 8.69
C GLN A 2 9.24 -13.24 8.33
N LEU A 3 9.55 -12.35 9.29
CA LEU A 3 9.71 -10.92 9.04
C LEU A 3 10.81 -10.73 7.98
N PHE A 4 10.47 -10.06 6.88
CA PHE A 4 11.46 -9.68 5.88
C PHE A 4 12.03 -8.33 6.28
N ASN A 5 13.25 -8.37 6.83
CA ASN A 5 14.02 -7.19 7.18
C ASN A 5 15.25 -7.15 6.26
N LEU A 6 15.37 -6.08 5.48
CA LEU A 6 16.52 -5.86 4.60
C LEU A 6 17.09 -4.48 4.83
N THR A 7 18.41 -4.37 4.87
CA THR A 7 19.09 -3.07 4.84
C THR A 7 19.41 -2.70 3.38
N TYR A 8 18.87 -1.58 2.89
CA TYR A 8 19.13 -1.03 1.56
C TYR A 8 19.78 0.35 1.70
N HIS A 9 21.02 0.51 1.22
CA HIS A 9 21.80 1.76 1.38
C HIS A 9 21.82 2.33 2.81
N GLY A 10 21.91 1.45 3.81
CA GLY A 10 21.91 1.84 5.24
C GLY A 10 20.54 2.14 5.84
N GLN A 11 19.45 2.00 5.06
CA GLN A 11 18.08 2.12 5.53
C GLN A 11 17.49 0.74 5.80
N THR A 12 16.85 0.55 6.95
CA THR A 12 16.12 -0.68 7.25
C THR A 12 14.76 -0.65 6.56
N ILE A 13 14.47 -1.68 5.79
CA ILE A 13 13.18 -1.92 5.14
C ILE A 13 12.52 -3.11 5.81
N GLU A 14 11.35 -2.87 6.38
CA GLU A 14 10.52 -3.89 7.01
C GLU A 14 9.27 -4.13 6.16
N ARG A 15 8.91 -5.40 5.96
CA ARG A 15 7.65 -5.77 5.31
C ARG A 15 6.68 -6.31 6.35
N LEU A 16 5.65 -5.52 6.62
CA LEU A 16 4.56 -5.89 7.52
C LEU A 16 3.32 -6.27 6.71
N THR A 17 2.61 -7.31 7.14
CA THR A 17 1.38 -7.74 6.48
C THR A 17 0.20 -7.02 7.11
N ASN A 18 -0.54 -6.27 6.30
CA ASN A 18 -1.86 -5.78 6.63
C ASN A 18 -2.79 -6.01 5.44
N VAL A 19 -3.43 -7.19 5.39
CA VAL A 19 -4.34 -7.53 4.28
C VAL A 19 -5.64 -6.75 4.34
N TRP A 20 -5.95 -6.13 5.48
CA TRP A 20 -7.23 -5.46 5.73
C TRP A 20 -7.15 -3.95 5.58
N LEU A 21 -5.97 -3.35 5.36
CA LEU A 21 -5.78 -1.90 5.42
C LEU A 21 -6.29 -1.27 6.73
N SER A 22 -6.24 -2.02 7.84
CA SER A 22 -6.71 -1.54 9.14
C SER A 22 -5.72 -0.56 9.78
N ALA A 23 -6.21 0.58 10.26
CA ALA A 23 -5.41 1.54 11.02
C ALA A 23 -5.44 1.29 12.55
N HIS A 24 -6.43 0.54 13.06
CA HIS A 24 -6.61 0.19 14.48
C HIS A 24 -7.10 -1.25 14.62
N ASP A 25 -7.00 -1.80 15.84
CA ASP A 25 -7.66 -3.06 16.27
C ASP A 25 -7.59 -4.18 15.22
N ALA A 26 -6.37 -4.49 14.78
CA ALA A 26 -6.12 -5.47 13.73
C ALA A 26 -5.34 -6.67 14.28
N PRO A 27 -6.03 -7.70 14.81
CA PRO A 27 -5.38 -8.90 15.33
C PRO A 27 -4.41 -9.53 14.31
N GLY A 28 -3.17 -9.76 14.74
CA GLY A 28 -2.08 -10.29 13.91
C GLY A 28 -1.43 -9.27 12.95
N GLN A 29 -1.77 -7.98 13.08
CA GLN A 29 -1.24 -6.86 12.30
C GLN A 29 -0.86 -5.66 13.19
N GLU A 30 -0.68 -5.91 14.48
CA GLU A 30 -0.45 -4.90 15.52
C GLU A 30 0.81 -4.07 15.24
N GLU A 31 1.87 -4.68 14.71
CA GLU A 31 3.12 -4.00 14.38
C GLU A 31 2.93 -2.93 13.29
N PHE A 32 2.07 -3.20 12.29
CA PHE A 32 1.74 -2.21 11.27
C PHE A 32 0.95 -1.04 11.85
N VAL A 33 -0.04 -1.35 12.70
CA VAL A 33 -0.85 -0.34 13.39
C VAL A 33 0.03 0.55 14.27
N GLN A 34 0.93 -0.04 15.07
CA GLN A 34 1.87 0.69 15.91
C GLN A 34 2.79 1.61 15.10
N ASN A 35 3.26 1.17 13.93
CA ASN A 35 4.10 2.00 13.07
C ASN A 35 3.33 3.18 12.45
N ILE A 36 2.06 2.99 12.11
CA ILE A 36 1.17 4.08 11.67
C ILE A 36 0.92 5.08 12.81
N GLU A 37 0.68 4.60 14.03
CA GLU A 37 0.46 5.45 15.20
C GLU A 37 1.70 6.29 15.54
N LYS A 38 2.89 5.68 15.54
CA LYS A 38 4.16 6.39 15.76
C LYS A 38 4.43 7.43 14.68
N TYR A 39 4.18 7.09 13.41
CA TYR A 39 4.29 8.04 12.31
C TYR A 39 3.37 9.25 12.51
N ALA A 40 2.10 8.99 12.87
CA ALA A 40 1.13 10.05 13.12
C ALA A 40 1.53 10.93 14.31
N GLU A 41 2.03 10.32 15.39
CA GLU A 41 2.52 11.04 16.58
C GLU A 41 3.74 11.93 16.27
N ASP A 42 4.73 11.43 15.53
CA ASP A 42 5.91 12.21 15.15
C ASP A 42 5.57 13.35 14.18
N ARG A 43 4.53 13.18 13.35
CA ARG A 43 3.98 14.22 12.46
C ARG A 43 3.18 15.28 13.22
N ARG A 44 2.40 14.86 14.23
CA ARG A 44 1.60 15.75 15.08
C ARG A 44 2.49 16.59 16.00
N ASN A 45 3.49 15.95 16.59
CA ASN A 45 4.45 16.54 17.51
C ASN A 45 5.83 16.51 16.86
N VAL A 46 6.12 17.52 16.02
CA VAL A 46 7.35 17.55 15.21
C VAL A 46 8.60 17.46 16.11
N LYS A 47 9.22 16.28 16.10
CA LYS A 47 10.48 15.99 16.79
C LYS A 47 11.66 16.18 15.85
N ILE A 48 12.84 16.45 16.42
CA ILE A 48 14.10 16.34 15.68
C ILE A 48 14.33 14.89 15.25
N VAL A 49 15.01 14.67 14.12
CA VAL A 49 15.18 13.34 13.51
C VAL A 49 15.69 12.27 14.49
N LYS A 50 16.58 12.64 15.43
CA LYS A 50 17.15 11.69 16.41
C LYS A 50 16.15 11.22 17.48
N GLU A 51 15.04 11.92 17.66
CA GLU A 51 14.00 11.65 18.67
C GLU A 51 12.75 11.03 18.05
N ARG A 52 12.71 10.88 16.72
CA ARG A 52 11.61 10.21 16.01
C ARG A 52 11.69 8.70 16.22
N GLU A 53 10.54 8.09 16.46
CA GLU A 53 10.40 6.64 16.67
C GLU A 53 9.63 5.97 15.53
N GLY A 54 8.87 6.75 14.76
CA GLY A 54 8.09 6.30 13.63
C GLY A 54 8.95 6.00 12.39
N PRO A 55 8.39 5.23 11.45
CA PRO A 55 9.04 4.99 10.17
C PRO A 55 9.16 6.28 9.36
N ALA A 56 10.34 6.49 8.76
CA ALA A 56 10.58 7.61 7.85
C ALA A 56 9.79 7.53 6.53
N LEU A 57 9.33 6.33 6.16
CA LEU A 57 8.50 6.09 4.99
C LEU A 57 7.58 4.90 5.25
N ILE A 58 6.28 5.11 5.11
CA ILE A 58 5.27 4.06 5.04
C ILE A 58 4.80 3.94 3.60
N TYR A 59 4.99 2.76 3.02
CA TYR A 59 4.50 2.44 1.69
C TYR A 59 3.46 1.32 1.76
N ILE A 60 2.22 1.67 1.44
CA ILE A 60 1.08 0.76 1.51
C ILE A 60 0.84 0.18 0.11
N ALA A 61 0.88 -1.14 0.00
CA ALA A 61 0.53 -1.87 -1.21
C ALA A 61 -0.42 -3.01 -0.87
N ALA A 62 -1.69 -2.67 -0.69
CA ALA A 62 -2.76 -3.58 -0.32
C ALA A 62 -4.09 -3.19 -1.00
N GLY A 63 -5.08 -4.08 -0.94
CA GLY A 63 -6.37 -3.92 -1.63
C GLY A 63 -6.72 -5.12 -2.51
N THR A 64 -5.72 -5.74 -3.13
CA THR A 64 -5.94 -6.89 -4.02
C THR A 64 -6.59 -8.09 -3.31
N TRP A 65 -6.40 -8.23 -2.00
CA TRP A 65 -7.06 -9.23 -1.16
C TRP A 65 -8.60 -9.15 -1.27
N PHE A 66 -9.17 -7.95 -1.38
CA PHE A 66 -10.63 -7.75 -1.45
C PHE A 66 -11.26 -8.29 -2.75
N SER A 67 -10.46 -8.61 -3.78
CA SER A 67 -10.93 -9.31 -5.00
C SER A 67 -11.11 -10.82 -4.82
N GLN A 68 -10.63 -11.40 -3.70
CA GLN A 68 -10.81 -12.81 -3.44
C GLN A 68 -12.30 -13.14 -3.27
N PRO A 69 -12.77 -14.30 -3.74
CA PRO A 69 -14.19 -14.64 -3.67
C PRO A 69 -14.70 -14.92 -2.25
N HIS A 70 -13.84 -15.07 -1.24
CA HIS A 70 -14.20 -15.53 0.11
C HIS A 70 -13.65 -14.62 1.24
N VAL A 71 -13.51 -13.33 0.97
CA VAL A 71 -12.95 -12.33 1.92
C VAL A 71 -13.77 -12.23 3.21
N ILE A 72 -15.08 -12.11 3.11
CA ILE A 72 -16.01 -11.97 4.23
C ILE A 72 -16.17 -13.32 4.92
N SER A 73 -16.42 -14.37 4.14
CA SER A 73 -16.65 -15.72 4.67
C SER A 73 -15.43 -16.26 5.42
N SER A 74 -14.20 -16.03 4.92
CA SER A 74 -12.97 -16.43 5.60
C SER A 74 -12.71 -15.71 6.94
N ARG A 75 -13.36 -14.56 7.17
CA ARG A 75 -13.28 -13.83 8.43
C ARG A 75 -14.33 -14.28 9.45
N MET A 76 -15.49 -14.76 8.98
CA MET A 76 -16.61 -15.17 9.83
C MET A 76 -16.48 -16.62 10.34
N GLU A 77 -15.93 -17.52 9.53
CA GLU A 77 -15.79 -18.94 9.89
C GLU A 77 -14.38 -19.24 10.40
N ASN A 78 -14.13 -18.93 11.67
CA ASN A 78 -12.81 -19.07 12.31
C ASN A 78 -12.27 -20.52 12.42
N THR A 79 -12.98 -21.56 11.98
CA THR A 79 -12.55 -22.96 12.26
C THR A 79 -12.96 -24.04 11.25
N THR A 80 -13.73 -23.74 10.19
CA THR A 80 -14.15 -24.75 9.19
C THR A 80 -13.79 -24.29 7.78
N GLU A 81 -13.23 -25.18 6.94
CA GLU A 81 -12.94 -24.86 5.53
C GLU A 81 -14.20 -24.67 4.65
N ALA A 82 -15.39 -24.59 5.24
CA ALA A 82 -16.66 -24.45 4.54
C ALA A 82 -16.76 -23.13 3.77
N TRP A 83 -16.09 -22.06 4.24
CA TRP A 83 -15.93 -20.80 3.51
C TRP A 83 -15.39 -20.97 2.08
N LYS A 84 -14.63 -22.03 1.76
CA LYS A 84 -14.07 -22.26 0.41
C LYS A 84 -15.13 -22.45 -0.66
N ASN A 85 -16.35 -22.84 -0.28
CA ASN A 85 -17.46 -23.09 -1.19
C ASN A 85 -18.41 -21.88 -1.30
N ILE A 86 -18.17 -20.82 -0.53
CA ILE A 86 -18.99 -19.60 -0.53
C ILE A 86 -18.30 -18.57 -1.41
N THR A 87 -19.07 -17.95 -2.31
CA THR A 87 -18.63 -16.77 -3.06
C THR A 87 -19.35 -15.55 -2.49
N ASP A 88 -18.58 -14.70 -1.82
CA ASP A 88 -19.04 -13.44 -1.26
C ASP A 88 -19.43 -12.46 -2.39
N PRO A 89 -20.60 -11.82 -2.29
CA PRO A 89 -21.04 -10.81 -3.26
C PRO A 89 -20.00 -9.70 -3.45
N TRP A 90 -19.78 -9.30 -4.71
CA TRP A 90 -18.81 -8.27 -5.04
C TRP A 90 -19.12 -6.93 -4.37
N ASP A 91 -20.37 -6.48 -4.42
CA ASP A 91 -20.84 -5.24 -3.78
C ASP A 91 -20.45 -5.17 -2.29
N LYS A 92 -20.53 -6.31 -1.57
CA LYS A 92 -20.14 -6.40 -0.16
C LYS A 92 -18.64 -6.37 0.05
N ARG A 93 -17.87 -7.08 -0.76
CA ARG A 93 -16.40 -7.03 -0.70
C ARG A 93 -15.86 -5.65 -1.09
N TYR A 94 -16.50 -5.00 -2.05
CA TYR A 94 -16.16 -3.67 -2.53
C TYR A 94 -16.50 -2.57 -1.52
N GLU A 95 -17.68 -2.65 -0.90
CA GLU A 95 -18.05 -1.81 0.24
C GLU A 95 -17.04 -1.95 1.39
N LEU A 96 -16.65 -3.20 1.72
CA LEU A 96 -15.67 -3.47 2.76
C LEU A 96 -14.30 -2.83 2.42
N TYR A 97 -13.82 -2.98 1.19
CA TYR A 97 -12.59 -2.34 0.72
C TYR A 97 -12.64 -0.82 0.92
N ARG A 98 -13.69 -0.16 0.42
CA ARG A 98 -13.84 1.30 0.52
C ARG A 98 -13.88 1.76 1.97
N ASN A 99 -14.59 1.05 2.84
CA ASN A 99 -14.66 1.36 4.27
C ASN A 99 -13.28 1.30 4.94
N HIS A 100 -12.45 0.32 4.58
CA HIS A 100 -11.09 0.23 5.11
C HIS A 100 -10.18 1.35 4.59
N VAL A 101 -10.25 1.70 3.29
CA VAL A 101 -9.49 2.85 2.76
C VAL A 101 -9.93 4.15 3.43
N VAL A 102 -11.23 4.41 3.55
CA VAL A 102 -11.78 5.60 4.20
C VAL A 102 -11.37 5.67 5.67
N SER A 103 -11.42 4.55 6.39
CA SER A 103 -11.02 4.49 7.80
C SER A 103 -9.54 4.84 7.99
N LEU A 104 -8.67 4.21 7.19
CA LEU A 104 -7.23 4.51 7.19
C LEU A 104 -6.96 5.97 6.82
N ASN A 105 -7.61 6.46 5.76
CA ASN A 105 -7.48 7.84 5.31
C ASN A 105 -7.89 8.84 6.39
N LYS A 106 -9.04 8.59 7.03
CA LYS A 106 -9.55 9.41 8.13
C LYS A 106 -8.56 9.44 9.30
N PHE A 107 -8.03 8.30 9.70
CA PHE A 107 -7.04 8.27 10.79
C PHE A 107 -5.82 9.13 10.46
N ILE A 108 -5.26 8.99 9.26
CA ILE A 108 -4.10 9.79 8.84
C ILE A 108 -4.45 11.28 8.75
N GLY A 109 -5.57 11.64 8.12
CA GLY A 109 -6.00 13.03 7.98
C GLY A 109 -6.29 13.72 9.32
N GLU A 110 -6.87 13.00 10.29
CA GLU A 110 -7.15 13.55 11.62
C GLU A 110 -5.91 13.69 12.50
N ASN A 111 -4.85 12.91 12.24
CA ASN A 111 -3.67 12.82 13.12
C ASN A 111 -2.38 13.35 12.49
N THR A 112 -2.38 13.69 11.21
CA THR A 112 -1.25 14.36 10.57
C THR A 112 -1.70 15.74 10.08
N PRO A 113 -1.14 16.84 10.62
CA PRO A 113 -1.48 18.18 10.14
C PRO A 113 -1.24 18.29 8.63
N ASP A 114 -2.15 18.98 7.93
CA ASP A 114 -2.07 19.22 6.49
C ASP A 114 -0.73 19.85 6.15
N HIS A 115 0.13 19.02 5.57
CA HIS A 115 1.35 19.43 4.92
C HIS A 115 1.43 18.56 3.69
N ASP A 116 0.98 19.13 2.57
CA ASP A 116 1.19 18.53 1.26
C ASP A 116 2.70 18.28 1.11
N PRO A 117 3.14 17.02 0.91
CA PRO A 117 4.55 16.68 0.84
C PRO A 117 5.28 17.38 -0.32
N PHE A 118 4.56 17.90 -1.30
CA PHE A 118 5.13 18.64 -2.43
C PHE A 118 5.21 20.15 -2.21
N THR A 119 4.44 20.71 -1.27
CA THR A 119 4.44 22.17 -0.97
C THR A 119 4.86 22.52 0.45
N ALA A 120 4.97 21.53 1.35
CA ALA A 120 5.62 21.69 2.64
C ALA A 120 7.08 22.08 2.46
N PRO A 121 7.63 23.00 3.29
CA PRO A 121 9.05 23.32 3.25
C PRO A 121 9.87 22.03 3.45
N MET A 122 10.75 21.72 2.50
CA MET A 122 11.67 20.60 2.63
C MET A 122 12.53 20.77 3.90
N ASP A 123 12.63 19.73 4.72
CA ASP A 123 13.62 19.67 5.79
C ASP A 123 15.02 19.71 5.14
N PRO A 124 15.88 20.67 5.50
CA PRO A 124 17.18 20.84 4.85
C PRO A 124 18.15 19.67 5.12
N TYR A 125 17.89 18.83 6.11
CA TYR A 125 18.67 17.62 6.40
C TYR A 125 18.03 16.35 5.84
N ASP A 126 16.69 16.31 5.76
CA ASP A 126 15.94 15.08 5.50
C ASP A 126 15.09 15.07 4.21
N GLY A 127 14.83 16.24 3.61
CA GLY A 127 14.10 16.40 2.35
C GLY A 127 12.61 16.59 2.54
N ILE A 128 11.80 15.87 1.78
CA ILE A 128 10.32 15.91 1.87
C ILE A 128 9.79 15.46 3.25
N GLY A 129 10.68 14.97 4.14
CA GLY A 129 10.35 14.53 5.50
C GLY A 129 9.74 13.13 5.50
N ASP A 130 9.07 12.79 6.61
CA ASP A 130 8.42 11.50 6.75
C ASP A 130 7.18 11.42 5.86
N LEU A 131 7.00 10.30 5.16
CA LEU A 131 5.97 10.12 4.15
C LEU A 131 5.12 8.87 4.40
N ILE A 132 3.83 8.98 4.12
CA ILE A 132 2.94 7.84 3.91
C ILE A 132 2.38 7.89 2.49
N LEU A 133 2.45 6.77 1.79
CA LEU A 133 2.06 6.67 0.38
C LEU A 133 1.24 5.40 0.17
N TYR A 134 0.17 5.50 -0.63
CA TYR A 134 -0.66 4.36 -0.98
C TYR A 134 -0.55 4.04 -2.48
N ALA A 135 -0.09 2.84 -2.81
CA ALA A 135 -0.16 2.31 -4.16
C ALA A 135 -1.49 1.59 -4.39
N PRO A 136 -2.29 2.01 -5.40
CA PRO A 136 -3.51 1.31 -5.78
C PRO A 136 -3.25 -0.19 -6.04
N PRO A 137 -4.24 -1.06 -5.76
CA PRO A 137 -4.11 -2.50 -6.01
C PRO A 137 -3.89 -2.77 -7.50
N ALA A 138 -3.11 -3.80 -7.81
CA ALA A 138 -2.83 -4.21 -9.19
C ALA A 138 -2.92 -5.72 -9.35
N GLY A 139 -2.99 -6.18 -10.61
CA GLY A 139 -3.21 -7.59 -10.97
C GLY A 139 -4.70 -7.96 -11.03
N PRO A 140 -5.04 -9.26 -10.85
CA PRO A 140 -4.16 -10.40 -11.04
C PRO A 140 -3.63 -10.55 -12.46
N ARG A 141 -2.55 -11.33 -12.60
CA ARG A 141 -2.09 -11.86 -13.88
C ARG A 141 -1.91 -13.38 -13.85
N TYR A 142 -2.82 -14.09 -14.50
CA TYR A 142 -2.71 -15.52 -14.76
C TYR A 142 -2.35 -15.78 -16.22
N LEU A 143 -1.37 -16.66 -16.45
CA LEU A 143 -0.86 -17.06 -17.76
C LEU A 143 -1.00 -18.56 -18.05
N GLY A 144 -1.57 -19.34 -17.12
CA GLY A 144 -1.80 -20.77 -17.34
C GLY A 144 -3.00 -21.02 -18.24
N ASP A 145 -3.28 -22.29 -18.54
CA ASP A 145 -4.31 -22.69 -19.49
C ASP A 145 -5.63 -23.17 -18.88
N ASP A 146 -5.73 -23.23 -17.56
CA ASP A 146 -6.94 -23.66 -16.87
C ASP A 146 -8.10 -22.66 -17.09
N PRO A 147 -9.22 -23.06 -17.72
CA PRO A 147 -10.31 -22.14 -18.06
C PRO A 147 -10.97 -21.49 -16.84
N ALA A 148 -11.09 -22.23 -15.74
CA ALA A 148 -11.70 -21.71 -14.50
C ALA A 148 -10.82 -20.63 -13.86
N GLN A 149 -9.50 -20.83 -13.83
CA GLN A 149 -8.54 -19.84 -13.34
C GLN A 149 -8.44 -18.62 -14.26
N LYS A 150 -8.58 -18.78 -15.58
CA LYS A 150 -8.69 -17.65 -16.52
C LYS A 150 -9.94 -16.80 -16.22
N ALA A 151 -11.10 -17.44 -16.06
CA ALA A 151 -12.35 -16.76 -15.73
C ALA A 151 -12.29 -16.06 -14.36
N ASP A 152 -11.73 -16.70 -13.33
CA ASP A 152 -11.50 -16.07 -12.03
C ASP A 152 -10.58 -14.86 -12.14
N ARG A 153 -9.47 -14.98 -12.89
CA ARG A 153 -8.55 -13.87 -13.14
C ARG A 153 -9.25 -12.70 -13.80
N ASP A 154 -10.00 -12.95 -14.88
CA ASP A 154 -10.69 -11.90 -15.64
C ASP A 154 -11.68 -11.15 -14.75
N ARG A 155 -12.55 -11.87 -14.03
CA ARG A 155 -13.47 -11.27 -13.03
C ARG A 155 -12.75 -10.37 -12.05
N ARG A 156 -11.63 -10.82 -11.49
CA ARG A 156 -10.89 -10.09 -10.45
C ARG A 156 -10.12 -8.91 -11.00
N ALA A 157 -9.67 -8.98 -12.25
CA ALA A 157 -9.06 -7.86 -12.93
C ALA A 157 -10.10 -6.74 -13.13
N ASP A 158 -11.33 -7.08 -13.53
CA ASP A 158 -12.43 -6.13 -13.64
C ASP A 158 -12.76 -5.49 -12.27
N GLU A 159 -12.85 -6.28 -11.20
CA GLU A 159 -13.04 -5.77 -9.83
C GLU A 159 -11.93 -4.81 -9.38
N ILE A 160 -10.67 -5.07 -9.78
CA ILE A 160 -9.54 -4.17 -9.47
C ILE A 160 -9.62 -2.88 -10.26
N VAL A 161 -10.10 -2.92 -11.52
CA VAL A 161 -10.37 -1.71 -12.30
C VAL A 161 -11.43 -0.86 -11.60
N GLU A 162 -12.50 -1.46 -11.08
CA GLU A 162 -13.50 -0.73 -10.29
C GLU A 162 -12.92 -0.11 -9.02
N MET A 163 -12.07 -0.84 -8.27
CA MET A 163 -11.36 -0.28 -7.11
C MET A 163 -10.46 0.90 -7.48
N GLN A 164 -9.71 0.78 -8.58
CA GLN A 164 -8.84 1.85 -9.07
C GLN A 164 -9.65 3.07 -9.51
N GLN A 165 -10.76 2.87 -10.22
CA GLN A 165 -11.62 3.98 -10.64
C GLN A 165 -12.14 4.76 -9.42
N TRP A 166 -12.60 4.07 -8.39
CA TRP A 166 -13.06 4.74 -7.17
C TRP A 166 -11.95 5.50 -6.45
N LEU A 167 -10.74 4.94 -6.37
CA LEU A 167 -9.60 5.66 -5.82
C LEU A 167 -9.29 6.93 -6.61
N HIS A 168 -9.33 6.85 -7.94
CA HIS A 168 -9.11 8.00 -8.81
C HIS A 168 -10.18 9.08 -8.63
N ASP A 169 -11.46 8.67 -8.61
CA ASP A 169 -12.60 9.59 -8.43
C ASP A 169 -12.64 10.27 -7.05
N ASN A 170 -11.93 9.73 -6.07
CA ASN A 170 -11.91 10.22 -4.69
C ASN A 170 -10.53 10.75 -4.27
N GLU A 171 -9.55 10.82 -5.17
CA GLU A 171 -8.16 11.16 -4.85
C GLU A 171 -8.05 12.51 -4.14
N ASP A 172 -8.81 13.52 -4.60
CA ASP A 172 -8.85 14.86 -3.99
C ASP A 172 -9.41 14.87 -2.55
N ASN A 173 -10.13 13.82 -2.15
CA ASN A 173 -10.69 13.66 -0.80
C ASN A 173 -9.81 12.79 0.10
N LEU A 174 -8.69 12.27 -0.41
CA LEU A 174 -7.76 11.45 0.35
C LEU A 174 -6.63 12.32 0.93
N SER A 175 -6.37 12.14 2.22
CA SER A 175 -5.20 12.70 2.92
C SER A 175 -3.92 11.89 2.65
N ILE A 176 -4.04 10.65 2.13
CA ILE A 176 -2.89 9.82 1.75
C ILE A 176 -2.67 9.92 0.24
N PRO A 177 -1.51 10.42 -0.23
CA PRO A 177 -1.22 10.50 -1.66
C PRO A 177 -1.17 9.13 -2.34
N LEU A 178 -1.72 9.06 -3.55
CA LEU A 178 -1.74 7.85 -4.37
C LEU A 178 -0.54 7.78 -5.32
N VAL A 179 0.09 6.61 -5.41
CA VAL A 179 1.25 6.37 -6.29
C VAL A 179 0.87 5.50 -7.48
N TRP A 180 0.19 6.12 -8.46
CA TRP A 180 -0.29 5.49 -9.70
C TRP A 180 0.81 4.90 -10.59
N SER A 181 2.05 5.38 -10.46
CA SER A 181 3.19 4.85 -11.21
C SER A 181 3.42 3.36 -10.90
N ILE A 182 3.07 2.88 -9.70
CA ILE A 182 3.30 1.50 -9.30
C ILE A 182 2.37 0.48 -9.98
N PRO A 183 1.05 0.68 -10.03
CA PRO A 183 0.19 -0.07 -10.94
C PRO A 183 0.74 -0.07 -12.38
N GLY A 184 1.17 1.08 -12.89
CA GLY A 184 1.75 1.22 -14.23
C GLY A 184 2.98 0.35 -14.48
N VAL A 185 3.84 0.14 -13.47
CA VAL A 185 5.04 -0.72 -13.57
C VAL A 185 4.69 -2.19 -13.83
N VAL A 186 3.48 -2.63 -13.45
CA VAL A 186 3.10 -4.06 -13.52
C VAL A 186 2.16 -4.42 -14.66
N VAL A 187 1.46 -3.44 -15.22
CA VAL A 187 0.51 -3.63 -16.33
C VAL A 187 1.24 -4.16 -17.56
N GLY A 188 0.71 -5.24 -18.15
CA GLY A 188 1.24 -5.84 -19.39
C GLY A 188 2.63 -6.51 -19.26
N GLN A 189 3.20 -6.60 -18.06
CA GLN A 189 4.54 -7.13 -17.85
C GLN A 189 4.49 -8.59 -17.35
N ASP A 190 4.36 -9.55 -18.26
CA ASP A 190 4.23 -10.97 -17.90
C ASP A 190 5.43 -11.53 -17.13
N ARG A 191 6.62 -11.05 -17.48
CA ARG A 191 7.89 -11.52 -16.91
C ARG A 191 8.11 -11.12 -15.45
N ILE A 192 7.34 -10.21 -14.88
CA ILE A 192 7.56 -9.71 -13.51
C ILE A 192 6.69 -10.41 -12.47
N TRP A 193 5.77 -11.28 -12.87
CA TRP A 193 4.96 -12.06 -11.93
C TRP A 193 5.76 -13.29 -11.48
N ARG A 194 5.76 -13.54 -10.18
CA ARG A 194 6.49 -14.64 -9.52
C ARG A 194 5.75 -15.97 -9.68
N ASP A 195 4.42 -15.94 -9.68
CA ASP A 195 3.58 -17.12 -9.78
C ASP A 195 2.44 -16.95 -10.81
N PRO A 196 2.77 -16.58 -12.06
CA PRO A 196 1.78 -16.28 -13.09
C PRO A 196 0.94 -17.50 -13.49
N LEU A 197 1.39 -18.72 -13.19
CA LEU A 197 0.64 -19.95 -13.47
C LEU A 197 -0.13 -20.48 -12.25
N ARG A 198 -0.16 -19.75 -11.13
CA ARG A 198 -0.84 -20.15 -9.89
C ARG A 198 -1.82 -19.08 -9.43
N SER A 199 -1.36 -18.13 -8.62
CA SER A 199 -2.25 -17.08 -8.09
C SER A 199 -2.21 -15.82 -8.95
N GLY A 200 -1.09 -15.53 -9.62
CA GLY A 200 -0.96 -14.31 -10.41
C GLY A 200 -0.96 -13.03 -9.58
N PHE A 201 -0.64 -13.11 -8.28
CA PHE A 201 -0.70 -11.98 -7.35
C PHE A 201 0.67 -11.52 -6.83
N HIS A 202 1.70 -12.34 -6.98
CA HIS A 202 3.00 -11.99 -6.47
C HIS A 202 3.86 -11.45 -7.61
N VAL A 203 4.40 -10.24 -7.45
CA VAL A 203 5.45 -9.73 -8.33
C VAL A 203 6.82 -10.20 -7.83
N LYS A 204 7.80 -10.24 -8.74
CA LYS A 204 9.20 -10.58 -8.46
C LYS A 204 9.87 -9.50 -7.61
N PHE A 205 10.89 -9.91 -6.87
CA PHE A 205 11.60 -9.07 -5.89
C PHE A 205 12.17 -7.77 -6.49
N HIS A 206 12.68 -7.78 -7.73
CA HIS A 206 13.22 -6.58 -8.38
C HIS A 206 12.16 -5.48 -8.65
N VAL A 207 10.87 -5.82 -8.71
CA VAL A 207 9.81 -4.79 -8.78
C VAL A 207 9.63 -4.11 -7.41
N ALA A 208 9.82 -4.85 -6.32
CA ALA A 208 9.84 -4.27 -4.97
C ALA A 208 11.07 -3.37 -4.78
N GLU A 209 12.24 -3.76 -5.32
CA GLU A 209 13.43 -2.89 -5.35
C GLU A 209 13.19 -1.62 -6.20
N LEU A 210 12.53 -1.72 -7.35
CA LEU A 210 12.19 -0.56 -8.17
C LEU A 210 11.22 0.38 -7.44
N ARG A 211 10.21 -0.17 -6.74
CA ARG A 211 9.32 0.61 -5.86
C ARG A 211 10.13 1.34 -4.79
N ALA A 212 11.01 0.63 -4.08
CA ALA A 212 11.87 1.23 -3.07
C ALA A 212 12.76 2.34 -3.65
N ASN A 213 13.32 2.13 -4.85
CA ASN A 213 14.11 3.15 -5.54
C ASN A 213 13.29 4.39 -5.91
N ILE A 214 12.07 4.24 -6.45
CA ILE A 214 11.19 5.38 -6.75
C ILE A 214 10.94 6.18 -5.47
N LEU A 215 10.54 5.51 -4.39
CA LEU A 215 10.14 6.16 -3.14
C LEU A 215 11.32 6.82 -2.42
N LEU A 216 12.47 6.16 -2.34
CA LEU A 216 13.67 6.70 -1.68
C LEU A 216 14.31 7.84 -2.48
N ASN A 217 14.25 7.80 -3.81
CA ASN A 217 14.69 8.93 -4.63
C ASN A 217 13.78 10.16 -4.47
N ILE A 218 12.46 9.97 -4.33
CA ILE A 218 11.53 11.08 -4.02
C ILE A 218 11.95 11.76 -2.72
N ARG A 219 12.26 10.99 -1.67
CA ARG A 219 12.71 11.51 -0.36
C ARG A 219 14.04 12.29 -0.44
N CYS A 220 15.02 11.81 -1.21
CA CYS A 220 16.40 12.29 -1.17
C CYS A 220 16.70 13.60 -1.92
N ASN A 221 15.69 14.27 -2.50
CA ASN A 221 15.89 15.55 -3.21
C ASN A 221 16.36 16.71 -2.29
N ALA A 222 16.37 16.53 -0.97
CA ALA A 222 16.95 17.45 0.03
C ALA A 222 18.37 17.94 -0.30
N LYS A 223 19.21 17.01 -0.80
CA LYS A 223 20.63 17.30 -1.05
C LYS A 223 20.81 18.16 -2.30
N LEU A 224 19.91 18.06 -3.28
CA LEU A 224 19.93 18.88 -4.49
C LEU A 224 19.46 20.30 -4.20
N ASP A 225 18.40 20.48 -3.40
CA ASP A 225 17.93 21.79 -2.94
C ASP A 225 19.03 22.57 -2.18
N ARG A 226 19.84 21.86 -1.38
CA ARG A 226 21.02 22.44 -0.70
C ARG A 226 22.18 22.86 -1.61
N ILE A 227 22.34 22.22 -2.76
CA ILE A 227 23.48 22.48 -3.67
C ILE A 227 23.13 23.59 -4.68
N LYS A 228 21.86 23.69 -5.06
CA LYS A 228 21.35 24.74 -5.94
C LYS A 228 19.91 25.02 -5.52
N SER A 229 19.69 26.15 -4.86
CA SER A 229 18.35 26.66 -4.58
C SER A 229 17.55 26.61 -5.89
N TYR A 230 16.46 25.86 -5.91
CA TYR A 230 15.61 25.76 -7.09
C TYR A 230 15.14 27.17 -7.47
N PRO A 231 15.39 27.68 -8.68
CA PRO A 231 14.78 28.91 -9.12
C PRO A 231 13.36 28.55 -9.62
N TYR A 232 12.34 29.10 -8.95
CA TYR A 232 10.98 29.12 -9.49
C TYR A 232 10.91 29.92 -10.79
#